data_AF-A0AAE3DAJ7-F1
#
_entry.id   AF-A0AAE3DAJ7-F1
#
_cell.length_a   1.000
_cell.length_b   1.000
_cell.length_c   1.000
_cell.angle_alpha   90.00
_cell.angle_beta   90.00
_cell.angle_gamma   90.00
#
_symmetry.space_group_name_H-M   'P 1'
#
loop_
_entity.id
_entity.type
_entity.pdbx_description
1 polymer ?
#
loop_
_entity_poly.entity_id
_entity_poly.type
_entity_poly.pdbx_seq_one_letter_code
_entity_poly.pdbx_strand_id
1 'polypeptide(L)'
;MDVINNVTGELEFISAGQIDPDGNVELVFTHASDYTIVVDAKIMSDNGQADNKSDETIPAPKTDDSTSKYAWNNTIIIIIGICIILIVFGAVFYVRKKSGSEEE
;
A
#
# COMPACT_ATOMS: atom_id res chain seq x y z
N MET A 1 16.88 4.56 -12.37
CA MET A 1 16.14 5.05 -11.18
C MET A 1 14.98 5.84 -11.72
N ASP A 2 13.78 5.42 -11.34
CA ASP A 2 12.53 5.96 -11.87
C ASP A 2 11.60 6.35 -10.71
N VAL A 3 10.77 7.37 -10.94
CA VAL A 3 9.74 7.83 -9.99
C VAL A 3 8.35 7.62 -10.59
N ILE A 4 7.34 7.33 -9.78
CA ILE A 4 5.95 7.31 -10.25
C ILE A 4 5.45 8.75 -10.38
N ASN A 5 5.06 9.14 -11.58
CA ASN A 5 4.43 10.42 -11.81
C ASN A 5 3.02 10.43 -11.21
N ASN A 6 2.75 11.34 -10.27
CA ASN A 6 1.46 11.37 -9.56
C ASN A 6 0.28 11.86 -10.43
N VAL A 7 0.54 12.40 -11.63
CA VAL A 7 -0.50 12.85 -12.55
C VAL A 7 -0.89 11.73 -13.51
N THR A 8 0.09 11.01 -14.08
CA THR A 8 -0.16 9.98 -15.10
C THR A 8 -0.16 8.56 -14.54
N GLY A 9 0.47 8.33 -13.38
CA GLY A 9 0.73 6.99 -12.83
C GLY A 9 1.84 6.22 -13.53
N GLU A 10 2.54 6.84 -14.47
CA GLU A 10 3.63 6.21 -15.24
C GLU A 10 4.99 6.43 -14.58
N LEU A 11 5.95 5.57 -14.91
CA LEU A 11 7.34 5.74 -14.47
C LEU A 11 8.02 6.86 -15.27
N GLU A 12 8.57 7.83 -14.56
CA GLU A 12 9.38 8.91 -15.10
C GLU A 12 10.85 8.66 -14.74
N PHE A 13 11.69 8.62 -15.78
CA PHE A 13 13.14 8.43 -15.61
C PHE A 13 13.76 9.61 -14.88
N ILE A 14 14.53 9.31 -13.82
CA ILE A 14 15.23 10.33 -13.02
C ILE A 14 16.73 10.34 -13.31
N SER A 15 17.37 9.18 -13.23
CA SER A 15 18.81 9.05 -13.45
C SER A 15 19.23 7.60 -13.64
N ALA A 16 20.38 7.43 -14.28
CA ALA A 16 21.14 6.19 -14.25
C ALA A 16 22.53 6.45 -13.64
N GLY A 17 23.08 5.42 -13.02
CA GLY A 17 24.42 5.42 -12.46
C GLY A 17 25.07 4.07 -12.71
N GLN A 18 26.37 4.07 -13.00
CA GLN A 18 27.13 2.84 -13.16
C GLN A 18 27.66 2.39 -11.80
N ILE A 19 27.48 1.11 -11.47
CA ILE A 19 28.06 0.50 -10.27
C ILE A 19 29.56 0.30 -10.53
N ASP A 20 30.38 0.85 -9.64
CA ASP A 20 31.83 0.73 -9.71
C ASP A 20 32.32 -0.68 -9.32
N PRO A 21 33.61 -1.03 -9.56
CA PRO A 21 34.15 -2.34 -9.19
C PRO A 21 34.11 -2.66 -7.70
N ASP A 22 33.98 -1.64 -6.84
CA ASP A 22 33.86 -1.79 -5.39
C ASP A 22 32.39 -2.02 -4.96
N GLY A 23 31.45 -1.98 -5.91
CA GLY A 23 30.03 -2.22 -5.70
C GLY A 23 29.22 -0.99 -5.30
N ASN A 24 29.75 0.22 -5.49
CA ASN A 24 29.07 1.47 -5.11
C ASN A 24 28.50 2.20 -6.33
N VAL A 25 27.45 2.99 -6.10
CA VAL A 25 26.88 3.92 -7.08
C VAL A 25 26.28 5.12 -6.35
N GLU A 26 26.46 6.31 -6.90
CA GLU A 26 25.85 7.53 -6.36
C GLU A 26 24.58 7.88 -7.13
N LEU A 27 23.47 8.07 -6.40
CA LEU A 27 22.17 8.47 -6.95
C LEU A 27 21.69 9.74 -6.25
N VAL A 28 21.10 10.66 -7.02
CA VAL A 28 20.60 11.94 -6.50
C VAL A 28 19.07 11.88 -6.37
N PHE A 29 18.58 12.06 -5.15
CA PHE A 29 17.15 12.11 -4.84
C PHE A 29 16.70 13.56 -4.71
N THR A 30 15.92 14.04 -5.66
CA THR A 30 15.44 15.44 -5.70
C THR A 30 14.09 15.62 -5.01
N HIS A 31 13.34 14.54 -4.78
CA HIS A 31 12.01 14.55 -4.16
C HIS A 31 11.95 13.53 -3.02
N ALA A 32 10.99 13.70 -2.10
CA ALA A 32 10.68 12.73 -1.05
C ALA A 32 9.63 11.69 -1.51
N SER A 33 9.68 11.32 -2.79
CA SER A 33 8.77 10.36 -3.40
C SER A 33 9.29 8.93 -3.26
N ASP A 34 8.43 7.96 -3.58
CA ASP A 34 8.85 6.57 -3.75
C ASP A 34 9.65 6.41 -5.06
N TYR A 35 10.77 5.71 -5.00
CA TYR A 35 11.65 5.46 -6.13
C TYR A 35 11.82 3.97 -6.38
N THR A 36 11.92 3.61 -7.66
CA THR A 36 12.30 2.24 -8.07
C THR A 36 13.71 2.27 -8.66
N ILE A 37 14.57 1.38 -8.17
CA ILE A 37 15.94 1.22 -8.65
C ILE A 37 16.05 -0.17 -9.28
N VAL A 38 16.34 -0.20 -10.58
CA VAL A 38 16.59 -1.42 -11.34
C VAL A 38 18.10 -1.56 -11.54
N VAL A 39 18.64 -2.75 -11.28
CA VAL A 39 20.06 -3.09 -11.44
C VAL A 39 20.17 -4.11 -12.56
N ASP A 40 20.97 -3.79 -13.58
CA ASP A 40 21.27 -4.67 -14.72
C ASP A 40 22.80 -4.71 -14.93
N ALA A 41 23.30 -5.84 -15.44
CA ALA A 41 24.68 -5.99 -15.90
C ALA A 41 24.96 -5.17 -17.17
N LYS A 42 23.93 -4.82 -17.95
CA LYS A 42 24.05 -3.94 -19.11
C LYS A 42 24.08 -2.48 -18.67
N ILE A 43 25.04 -1.71 -19.20
CA ILE A 43 25.10 -0.26 -18.98
C ILE A 43 23.86 0.39 -19.60
N MET A 44 22.98 0.94 -18.75
CA MET A 44 21.86 1.76 -19.17
C MET A 44 22.40 3.10 -19.69
N SER A 45 21.94 3.51 -20.88
CA SER A 45 22.35 4.80 -21.47
C SER A 45 21.56 5.93 -20.83
N ASP A 46 22.24 7.01 -20.46
CA ASP A 46 21.61 8.26 -20.06
C ASP A 46 20.79 8.80 -21.23
N ASN A 47 19.47 8.80 -21.05
CA ASN A 47 18.47 9.37 -21.96
C ASN A 47 18.52 8.89 -23.41
N GLY A 48 17.88 7.75 -23.65
CA GLY A 48 17.30 7.44 -24.94
C GLY A 48 16.34 6.30 -24.75
N GLN A 49 15.04 6.60 -24.88
CA GLN A 49 13.96 5.65 -25.07
C GLN A 49 14.47 4.42 -25.83
N ALA A 50 14.87 3.39 -25.10
CA ALA A 50 15.20 2.12 -25.68
C ALA A 50 13.84 1.51 -26.01
N ASP A 51 13.49 1.56 -27.29
CA ASP A 51 12.99 0.37 -27.97
C ASP A 51 12.27 -0.61 -27.02
N ASN A 52 10.93 -0.47 -26.97
CA ASN A 52 10.00 -1.37 -26.30
C ASN A 52 10.03 -2.79 -26.94
N LYS A 53 11.16 -3.48 -26.90
CA LYS A 53 11.37 -4.87 -27.32
C LYS A 53 12.38 -5.59 -26.42
N SER A 54 12.31 -5.42 -25.11
CA SER A 54 12.78 -6.48 -24.23
C SER A 54 11.64 -6.90 -23.33
N ASP A 55 11.35 -8.18 -23.44
CA ASP A 55 10.45 -9.01 -22.64
C ASP A 55 10.91 -9.05 -21.18
N GLU A 56 10.99 -7.88 -20.56
CA GLU A 56 11.29 -7.72 -19.16
C GLU A 56 9.99 -7.34 -18.49
N THR A 57 9.38 -8.35 -17.88
CA THR A 57 8.31 -8.14 -16.89
C THR A 57 8.92 -7.33 -15.76
N ILE A 58 9.00 -6.02 -15.94
CA ILE A 58 9.22 -5.07 -14.86
C ILE A 58 8.06 -5.34 -13.90
N PRO A 59 8.32 -5.79 -12.66
CA PRO A 59 7.24 -5.93 -11.70
C PRO A 59 6.63 -4.54 -11.55
N ALA A 60 5.40 -4.41 -12.03
CA ALA A 60 4.61 -3.20 -11.78
C ALA A 60 4.75 -2.89 -10.30
N PRO A 61 5.02 -1.61 -9.92
CA PRO A 61 4.93 -1.20 -8.55
C PRO A 61 3.61 -1.75 -8.04
N LYS A 62 3.68 -2.66 -7.06
CA LYS A 62 2.47 -2.98 -6.33
C LYS A 62 2.17 -1.69 -5.63
N THR A 63 1.20 -0.95 -6.14
CA THR A 63 0.39 -0.13 -5.29
C THR A 63 -0.16 -1.12 -4.27
N ASP A 64 0.57 -1.29 -3.17
CA ASP A 64 -0.01 -1.68 -1.90
C ASP A 64 -0.87 -0.48 -1.52
N ASP A 65 -1.94 -0.31 -2.29
CA ASP A 65 -2.99 0.62 -2.07
C ASP A 65 -3.65 0.11 -0.81
N SER A 66 -3.08 0.55 0.30
CA SER A 66 -3.59 0.32 1.65
C SER A 66 -4.95 1.01 1.85
N THR A 67 -5.58 1.49 0.77
CA THR A 67 -6.98 1.88 0.65
C THR A 67 -7.94 0.67 0.65
N SER A 68 -7.54 -0.46 1.21
CA SER A 68 -8.47 -1.51 1.61
C SER A 68 -8.56 -1.74 3.12
N LYS A 69 -7.93 -0.90 3.96
CA LYS A 69 -7.94 -1.09 5.41
C LYS A 69 -9.36 -1.09 6.03
N TYR A 70 -10.34 -0.56 5.29
CA TYR A 70 -11.78 -0.72 5.57
C TYR A 70 -12.62 -0.94 4.29
N ALA A 71 -12.07 -1.61 3.28
CA ALA A 71 -12.86 -1.99 2.10
C ALA A 71 -13.87 -3.09 2.51
N TRP A 72 -15.07 -2.67 2.91
CA TRP A 72 -16.38 -3.28 2.65
C TRP A 72 -16.49 -4.82 2.59
N ASN A 73 -15.85 -5.54 3.50
CA ASN A 73 -16.25 -6.93 3.76
C ASN A 73 -17.65 -6.90 4.37
N ASN A 74 -18.67 -7.31 3.61
CA ASN A 74 -20.04 -7.44 4.10
C ASN A 74 -20.11 -8.23 5.42
N THR A 75 -19.22 -9.21 5.61
CA THR A 75 -19.05 -9.97 6.86
C THR A 75 -18.66 -9.10 8.06
N ILE A 76 -17.78 -8.10 7.88
CA ILE A 76 -17.37 -7.20 8.97
C ILE A 76 -18.54 -6.31 9.42
N ILE A 77 -19.34 -5.83 8.47
CA ILE A 77 -20.53 -5.01 8.75
C ILE A 77 -21.57 -5.84 9.53
N ILE A 78 -21.77 -7.11 9.16
CA ILE A 78 -22.67 -8.04 9.86
C ILE A 78 -22.21 -8.27 11.31
N ILE A 79 -20.90 -8.45 11.55
CA ILE A 79 -20.35 -8.66 12.90
C ILE A 79 -20.61 -7.45 13.80
N ILE A 80 -20.37 -6.23 13.30
CA ILE A 80 -20.58 -4.99 14.07
C ILE A 80 -22.06 -4.83 14.44
N GLY A 81 -22.98 -5.10 13.51
CA GLY A 81 -24.41 -5.03 13.77
C GLY A 81 -24.87 -5.98 14.89
N ILE A 82 -24.38 -7.23 14.88
CA ILE A 82 -24.71 -8.21 15.92
C ILE A 82 -24.18 -7.77 17.29
N CYS A 83 -22.94 -7.27 17.36
CA CYS A 83 -22.36 -6.79 18.61
C CYS A 83 -23.20 -5.67 19.26
N ILE A 84 -23.70 -4.72 18.47
CA ILE A 84 -24.53 -3.62 18.98
C ILE A 84 -25.86 -4.15 19.54
N ILE A 85 -26.49 -5.09 18.84
CA ILE A 85 -27.75 -5.71 19.30
C ILE A 85 -27.55 -6.44 20.62
N LEU A 86 -26.45 -7.19 20.77
CA LEU A 86 -26.13 -7.90 22.02
C LEU A 86 -25.87 -6.95 23.20
N ILE A 87 -25.21 -5.82 22.97
CA ILE A 87 -24.96 -4.81 24.02
C ILE A 87 -26.28 -4.18 24.48
N VAL A 88 -27.17 -3.83 23.55
CA VAL A 88 -28.48 -3.24 23.87
C VAL A 88 -29.39 -4.26 24.59
N PHE A 89 -29.49 -5.50 24.08
CA PHE A 89 -30.25 -6.55 24.75
C PHE A 89 -29.67 -6.88 26.13
N GLY A 90 -28.35 -6.98 26.24
CA GLY A 90 -27.64 -7.21 27.50
C GLY A 90 -27.92 -6.11 28.52
N ALA A 91 -27.84 -4.84 28.13
CA ALA A 91 -28.11 -3.71 29.02
C ALA A 91 -29.57 -3.66 29.49
N VAL A 92 -30.53 -3.86 28.57
CA VAL A 92 -31.97 -3.88 28.91
C VAL A 92 -32.30 -5.05 29.83
N PHE A 93 -31.75 -6.23 29.54
CA PHE A 93 -31.93 -7.43 30.38
C PHE A 93 -31.25 -7.27 31.73
N TYR A 94 -30.06 -6.66 31.79
CA TYR A 94 -29.34 -6.39 33.03
C TYR A 94 -30.10 -5.43 33.94
N VAL A 95 -30.66 -4.34 33.39
CA VAL A 95 -31.49 -3.39 34.17
C VAL A 95 -32.77 -4.06 34.65
N ARG A 96 -33.46 -4.83 33.80
CA ARG A 96 -34.66 -5.59 34.20
C ARG A 96 -34.36 -6.65 35.26
N LYS A 97 -33.19 -7.29 35.21
CA LYS A 97 -32.80 -8.29 36.21
C LYS A 97 -32.49 -7.63 37.55
N LYS A 98 -31.92 -6.41 37.56
CA LYS A 98 -31.66 -5.67 38.81
C LYS A 98 -32.95 -5.17 39.48
N SER A 99 -33.96 -4.79 38.71
CA SER A 99 -35.26 -4.35 39.28
C SER A 99 -36.12 -5.48 39.87
N GLY A 100 -35.70 -6.75 39.72
CA GLY A 100 -36.43 -7.91 40.25
C GLY A 100 -35.74 -8.60 41.44
N SER A 101 -34.62 -8.08 41.92
CA SER A 101 -33.85 -8.69 43.03
C SER A 101 -33.60 -7.73 44.20
N GLU A 102 -34.36 -6.64 44.30
CA GLU A 102 -34.36 -5.75 45.49
C GLU A 102 -35.56 -6.02 46.42
N GLU A 103 -36.31 -7.11 46.23
CA GLU A 103 -37.30 -7.62 47.18
C GLU A 103 -37.12 -9.14 47.40
N GLU A 104 -36.10 -9.53 48.18
CA GLU A 104 -36.18 -10.62 49.19
C GLU A 104 -35.02 -10.51 50.19
#